data_AF-A0A0A7A2D4-F1
#
_entry.id   AF-A0A0A7A2D4-F1
#
_cell.length_a   1.000
_cell.length_b   1.000
_cell.length_c   1.000
_cell.angle_alpha   90.00
_cell.angle_beta   90.00
_cell.angle_gamma   90.00
#
_symmetry.space_group_name_H-M   'P 1'
#
loop_
_entity.id
_entity.type
_entity.pdbx_description
1 polymer ?
#
loop_
_entity_poly.entity_id
_entity_poly.type
_entity_poly.pdbx_seq_one_letter_code
_entity_poly.pdbx_strand_id
1 'polypeptide(L)' 'MALPGSSAESMPGKIKQQLEELESDWRKQHALFSEQQRCLFIPGDWLGRIEASLQDVGAQIRKAQQC' A
#
# COMPACT_ATOMS: atom_id res chain seq x y z
N MET A 1 16.72 -18.17 20.88
CA MET A 1 16.38 -16.92 20.18
C MET A 1 17.52 -16.62 19.23
N ALA A 2 17.32 -16.80 17.92
CA ALA A 2 18.32 -16.45 16.92
C ALA A 2 17.98 -15.03 16.43
N LEU A 3 18.95 -14.11 16.58
CA LEU A 3 18.85 -12.76 16.01
C LEU A 3 18.78 -12.91 14.48
N PRO A 4 17.89 -12.18 13.78
CA PRO A 4 17.90 -12.15 12.32
C PRO A 4 19.29 -11.72 11.87
N GLY A 5 19.89 -12.52 10.99
CA GLY A 5 21.29 -12.44 10.61
C GLY A 5 21.71 -11.02 10.21
N SER A 6 22.73 -10.55 10.92
CA SER A 6 23.65 -9.52 10.44
C SER A 6 24.38 -10.04 9.20
N SER A 7 23.77 -9.87 8.02
CA SER A 7 24.49 -9.79 6.76
C SER A 7 23.79 -8.75 5.92
N ALA A 8 24.58 -7.80 5.42
CA ALA A 8 24.16 -6.69 4.57
C ALA A 8 23.64 -7.19 3.21
N GLU A 9 22.52 -7.90 3.22
CA GLU A 9 21.80 -8.29 2.03
C GLU A 9 20.56 -7.40 1.98
N SER A 10 20.68 -6.32 1.21
CA SER A 10 19.53 -5.53 0.79
C SER A 10 18.37 -6.46 0.45
N MET A 11 17.16 -6.15 0.93
CA MET A 11 15.92 -6.88 0.66
C MET A 11 16.00 -7.83 -0.54
N PRO A 12 15.76 -9.15 -0.38
CA PRO A 12 15.88 -10.11 -1.46
C PRO A 12 15.13 -9.64 -2.71
N GLY A 13 15.77 -9.72 -3.89
CA GLY A 13 15.22 -9.13 -5.12
C GLY A 13 13.80 -9.60 -5.47
N LYS A 14 13.46 -10.84 -5.11
CA LYS A 14 12.09 -11.38 -5.26
C LYS A 14 11.07 -10.63 -4.39
N ILE A 15 11.41 -10.35 -3.13
CA ILE A 15 10.54 -9.61 -2.21
C ILE A 15 10.35 -8.17 -2.71
N LYS A 16 11.45 -7.55 -3.18
CA LYS A 16 11.40 -6.21 -3.76
C LYS A 16 10.48 -6.15 -4.98
N GLN A 17 10.61 -7.10 -5.91
CA GLN A 17 9.75 -7.17 -7.09
C GLN A 17 8.27 -7.33 -6.71
N GLN A 18 7.95 -8.23 -5.76
CA GLN A 18 6.57 -8.41 -5.30
C GLN A 18 6.02 -7.16 -4.61
N LEU A 19 6.85 -6.40 -3.89
CA LEU A 19 6.47 -5.13 -3.28
C LEU A 19 6.22 -4.04 -4.33
N GLU A 20 7.02 -3.98 -5.39
CA GLU A 20 6.82 -3.04 -6.50
C GLU A 20 5.53 -3.34 -7.28
N GLU A 21 5.25 -4.62 -7.55
CA GLU A 21 3.99 -5.06 -8.16
C GLU A 21 2.79 -4.70 -7.28
N LEU A 22 2.88 -4.98 -5.97
CA LEU A 22 1.84 -4.64 -5.00
C LEU A 22 1.61 -3.13 -4.90
N GLU A 23 2.67 -2.32 -4.91
CA GLU A 23 2.55 -0.86 -4.90
C GLU A 23 1.87 -0.35 -6.18
N SER A 24 2.22 -0.92 -7.34
CA SER A 24 1.60 -0.59 -8.63
C SER A 24 0.09 -0.87 -8.60
N ASP A 25 -0.32 -2.02 -8.07
CA ASP A 25 -1.72 -2.39 -7.97
C ASP A 25 -2.48 -1.53 -6.96
N TRP A 26 -1.87 -1.21 -5.82
CA TRP A 26 -2.44 -0.25 -4.86
C TRP A 26 -2.68 1.11 -5.51
N ARG A 27 -1.71 1.64 -6.28
CA ARG A 27 -1.87 2.92 -7.00
C ARG A 27 -3.02 2.88 -8.00
N LYS A 28 -3.18 1.78 -8.75
CA LYS A 28 -4.30 1.62 -9.69
C LYS A 28 -5.65 1.61 -8.96
N GLN A 29 -5.74 0.89 -7.83
CA GLN A 29 -6.96 0.85 -7.01
C GLN A 29 -7.31 2.22 -6.43
N HIS A 30 -6.30 2.94 -5.93
CA HIS A 30 -6.49 4.29 -5.38
C HIS A 30 -6.91 5.30 -6.45
N ALA A 31 -6.35 5.19 -7.67
CA ALA A 31 -6.75 6.01 -8.80
C ALA A 31 -8.22 5.76 -9.20
N LEU A 32 -8.63 4.49 -9.32
CA LEU A 32 -10.02 4.13 -9.63
C LEU A 32 -11.01 4.67 -8.58
N PHE A 33 -10.67 4.54 -7.29
CA PHE A 33 -11.48 5.13 -6.22
C PHE A 33 -11.54 6.65 -6.35
N SER A 34 -10.40 7.29 -6.59
CA SER A 34 -10.31 8.75 -6.70
C SER A 34 -11.12 9.32 -7.86
N GLU A 35 -11.23 8.58 -8.97
CA GLU A 35 -12.05 8.93 -10.13
C GLU A 35 -13.55 8.73 -9.85
N GLN A 36 -13.92 7.69 -9.11
CA GLN A 36 -15.33 7.30 -8.89
C GLN A 36 -15.98 7.90 -7.63
N GLN A 37 -15.19 8.41 -6.67
CA GLN A 37 -15.70 8.89 -5.38
C GLN A 37 -16.72 10.04 -5.49
N ARG A 38 -16.77 10.76 -6.62
CA ARG A 38 -17.72 11.87 -6.87
C ARG A 38 -19.13 11.38 -7.25
N CYS A 39 -19.69 10.48 -6.44
CA CYS A 39 -21.05 9.99 -6.62
C CYS A 39 -22.03 10.76 -5.72
N LEU A 40 -23.08 11.35 -6.31
CA LEU A 40 -24.11 12.12 -5.58
C LEU A 40 -24.83 11.29 -4.50
N PHE A 41 -24.88 9.97 -4.68
CA PHE A 41 -25.65 9.05 -3.84
C PHE A 41 -24.84 8.40 -2.72
N ILE A 42 -23.54 8.70 -2.61
CA ILE A 42 -22.66 8.14 -1.60
C ILE A 42 -22.40 9.19 -0.51
N PRO A 43 -22.68 8.90 0.77
CA PRO A 43 -22.38 9.84 1.85
C PRO A 43 -20.88 10.08 1.99
N GLY A 44 -20.49 11.35 2.21
CA GLY A 44 -19.08 11.75 2.31
C GLY A 44 -18.31 11.05 3.43
N ASP A 45 -18.96 10.74 4.55
CA ASP A 45 -18.32 10.04 5.68
C ASP A 45 -17.81 8.64 5.29
N TRP A 46 -18.51 7.95 4.37
CA TRP A 46 -18.06 6.67 3.86
C TRP A 46 -16.85 6.82 2.94
N LEU A 47 -16.78 7.89 2.14
CA LEU A 47 -15.62 8.19 1.30
C LEU A 47 -14.36 8.41 2.16
N GLY A 48 -14.49 9.16 3.26
CA GLY A 48 -13.38 9.39 4.18
C GLY A 48 -12.85 8.11 4.83
N ARG A 49 -13.73 7.15 5.16
CA ARG A 49 -13.32 5.85 5.70
C ARG A 49 -12.60 4.99 4.66
N ILE A 50 -13.07 4.98 3.41
CA ILE A 50 -12.44 4.24 2.32
C ILE A 50 -11.05 4.83 2.03
N GLU A 51 -10.94 6.15 1.93
CA GLU A 51 -9.66 6.82 1.72
C GLU A 51 -8.67 6.51 2.85
N ALA A 52 -9.10 6.58 4.11
CA ALA A 52 -8.26 6.22 5.26
C ALA A 52 -7.76 4.77 5.20
N SER A 53 -8.63 3.82 4.81
CA SER A 53 -8.25 2.42 4.60
C SER A 53 -7.21 2.27 3.48
N LEU A 54 -7.36 2.98 2.37
CA LEU A 54 -6.40 2.94 1.26
C LEU A 54 -5.05 3.54 1.67
N GLN A 55 -5.06 4.64 2.43
CA GLN A 55 -3.84 5.27 2.94
C GLN A 55 -3.07 4.36 3.89
N ASP A 56 -3.75 3.62 4.76
CA ASP A 56 -3.12 2.69 5.71
C ASP A 56 -2.38 1.57 4.98
N VAL A 57 -3.01 0.95 3.98
CA VAL A 57 -2.36 -0.07 3.13
C VAL A 57 -1.12 0.51 2.44
N GLY A 58 -1.21 1.72 1.88
CA GLY A 58 -0.07 2.39 1.26
C GLY A 58 1.08 2.66 2.23
N ALA A 59 0.78 3.02 3.48
CA ALA A 59 1.78 3.22 4.53
C ALA A 59 2.48 1.90 4.90
N GLN A 60 1.73 0.80 4.98
CA GLN A 60 2.28 -0.54 5.24
C GLN A 60 3.21 -1.01 4.12
N ILE A 61 2.84 -0.79 2.84
CA ILE A 61 3.69 -1.13 1.68
C ILE A 61 5.01 -0.34 1.74
N ARG A 62 4.95 0.98 1.95
CA ARG A 62 6.16 1.82 2.05
C ARG A 62 7.06 1.42 3.21
N LYS A 63 6.47 1.07 4.35
CA LYS A 63 7.23 0.57 5.51
C LYS A 63 7.93 -0.74 5.18
N ALA A 64 7.24 -1.66 4.50
CA ALA A 64 7.83 -2.94 4.11
C ALA A 64 9.01 -2.77 3.15
N GLN A 65 8.98 -1.80 2.23
CA GLN A 65 10.09 -1.48 1.32
C GLN A 65 11.33 -0.91 2.02
N GLN A 66 11.19 -0.37 3.24
CA GLN A 66 12.27 0.23 4.03
C GLN A 66 12.90 -0.74 5.04
N CYS A 67 12.34 -1.94 5.19
CA CYS A 67 12.86 -3.02 6.04
C CYS A 67 13.94 -3.82 5.30
#